data_AF-A0A7Y4VKL4-F1
#
_entry.id   AF-A0A7Y4VKL4-F1
#
_cell.length_a   1.000
_cell.length_b   1.000
_cell.length_c   1.000
_cell.angle_alpha   90.00
_cell.angle_beta   90.00
_cell.angle_gamma   90.00
#
_symmetry.space_group_name_H-M   'P 1'
#
loop_
_entity.id
_entity.type
_entity.pdbx_description
1 polymer ?
#
loop_
_entity_poly.entity_id
_entity_poly.type
_entity_poly.pdbx_seq_one_letter_code
_entity_poly.pdbx_strand_id
1 'polypeptide(L)'
;MNNEELNYYLQCSRIRSVRHKKRMHRKHFEKKLIQLFFEYRNLSKQISNLGYEKLDPPVQRGWKRFFVLRKDVSQSDDALFFQKLLDKINTIQYSSKKEFKVKRRKFGKKIYEEREQNLQRLFPDSYAKKEFTDREKKYFYPTLEHDLYGKRLIWVYRFLEPWRFELKIEPNIIYRAKIKDFNLIKRLDEIYQYLEWNDLYPIQCRLMNGSYQDSVRYCFGDLEKYRNPFRNKRLVDILSEYETEDLTDTINKKPSPDEGFFILITYAEIFYAVFRLNRIERIKMINTNGSK
;
A
#
# COMPACT_ATOMS: atom_id res chain seq x y z
N MET A 1 38.30 -6.89 -44.35
CA MET A 1 36.95 -7.48 -44.42
C MET A 1 35.97 -6.33 -44.31
N ASN A 2 35.23 -6.04 -45.39
CA ASN A 2 34.39 -4.85 -45.46
C ASN A 2 33.15 -5.02 -44.57
N ASN A 3 32.67 -3.93 -43.97
CA ASN A 3 31.46 -3.92 -43.13
C ASN A 3 30.22 -4.46 -43.87
N GLU A 4 30.21 -4.35 -45.20
CA GLU A 4 29.16 -4.87 -46.07
C GLU A 4 29.19 -6.40 -46.21
N GLU A 5 30.38 -7.00 -46.36
CA GLU A 5 30.54 -8.46 -46.38
C GLU A 5 30.15 -9.08 -45.03
N LEU A 6 30.54 -8.44 -43.92
CA LEU A 6 30.16 -8.88 -42.58
C LEU A 6 28.64 -8.85 -42.38
N ASN A 7 27.96 -7.81 -42.89
CA ASN A 7 26.50 -7.70 -42.85
C ASN A 7 25.80 -8.75 -43.71
N TYR A 8 26.31 -9.04 -44.91
CA TYR A 8 25.80 -10.09 -45.79
C TYR A 8 25.89 -11.48 -45.12
N TYR A 9 27.06 -11.81 -44.55
CA TYR A 9 27.24 -13.04 -43.79
C TYR A 9 26.34 -13.14 -42.55
N LEU A 10 26.11 -12.04 -41.83
CA LEU A 10 25.19 -12.01 -40.68
C LEU A 10 23.72 -12.23 -41.08
N GLN A 11 23.30 -11.75 -42.26
CA GLN A 11 21.95 -11.96 -42.78
C GLN A 11 21.75 -13.41 -43.26
N CYS A 12 22.75 -14.01 -43.92
CA CYS A 12 22.70 -15.39 -44.40
C CYS A 12 22.82 -16.44 -43.27
N SER A 13 23.54 -16.14 -42.19
CA SER A 13 23.89 -17.10 -41.14
C SER A 13 22.84 -17.32 -40.05
N ARG A 14 21.66 -16.67 -40.11
CA ARG A 14 20.63 -16.68 -39.04
C ARG A 14 21.19 -16.34 -37.65
N ILE A 15 22.36 -15.69 -37.57
CA ILE A 15 23.03 -15.36 -36.31
C ILE A 15 22.24 -14.23 -35.64
N ARG A 16 21.73 -14.52 -34.45
CA ARG A 16 21.02 -13.51 -33.65
C ARG A 16 21.96 -12.38 -33.25
N SER A 17 21.52 -11.14 -33.46
CA SER A 17 22.25 -9.96 -33.02
C SER A 17 22.47 -9.95 -31.50
N VAL A 18 23.52 -9.24 -31.05
CA VAL A 18 23.84 -9.08 -29.61
C VAL A 18 22.63 -8.54 -28.83
N ARG A 19 21.91 -7.56 -29.39
CA ARG A 19 20.67 -7.02 -28.81
C ARG A 19 19.61 -8.10 -28.64
N HIS A 20 19.43 -8.95 -29.65
CA HIS A 20 18.46 -10.04 -29.60
C HIS A 20 18.83 -11.06 -28.52
N LYS A 21 20.11 -11.48 -28.43
CA LYS A 21 20.59 -12.39 -27.38
C LYS A 21 20.35 -11.81 -25.98
N LYS A 22 20.72 -10.55 -25.73
CA LYS A 22 20.45 -9.86 -24.45
C LYS A 22 18.96 -9.84 -24.10
N ARG A 23 18.09 -9.53 -25.07
CA ARG A 23 16.63 -9.55 -24.88
C ARG A 23 16.11 -10.95 -24.53
N MET A 24 16.63 -12.00 -25.18
CA MET A 24 16.25 -13.38 -24.90
C MET A 24 16.63 -13.79 -23.47
N HIS A 25 17.85 -13.48 -23.03
CA HIS A 25 18.28 -13.75 -21.64
C HIS A 25 17.39 -13.03 -20.63
N ARG A 26 17.10 -11.75 -20.85
CA ARG A 26 16.20 -10.99 -20.00
C ARG A 26 14.80 -11.61 -19.93
N LYS A 27 14.19 -11.93 -21.08
CA LYS A 27 12.86 -12.55 -21.12
C LYS A 27 12.84 -13.92 -20.44
N HIS A 28 13.90 -14.72 -20.60
CA HIS A 28 14.02 -16.00 -19.94
C HIS A 28 14.09 -15.85 -18.42
N PHE A 29 14.88 -14.88 -17.95
CA PHE A 29 14.96 -14.53 -16.54
C PHE A 29 13.63 -14.04 -15.96
N GLU A 30 12.94 -13.12 -16.65
CA GLU A 30 11.61 -12.63 -16.24
C GLU A 30 10.59 -13.78 -16.17
N LYS A 31 10.58 -14.69 -17.15
CA LYS A 31 9.73 -15.91 -17.11
C LYS A 31 10.03 -16.78 -15.91
N LYS A 32 11.31 -17.00 -15.58
CA LYS A 32 11.72 -17.75 -14.38
C LYS A 32 11.16 -17.10 -13.11
N LEU A 33 11.23 -15.77 -12.98
CA LEU A 33 10.68 -15.06 -11.82
C LEU A 33 9.16 -15.21 -11.68
N ILE A 34 8.44 -15.16 -12.81
CA ILE A 34 6.99 -15.37 -12.84
C ILE A 34 6.64 -16.81 -12.42
N GLN A 35 7.40 -17.80 -12.91
CA GLN A 35 7.21 -19.20 -12.52
C GLN A 35 7.42 -19.39 -11.02
N LEU A 36 8.50 -18.82 -10.46
CA LEU A 36 8.77 -18.88 -9.02
C LEU A 36 7.65 -18.24 -8.18
N PHE A 37 7.03 -17.16 -8.67
CA PHE A 37 5.89 -16.53 -8.00
C PHE A 37 4.69 -17.49 -7.92
N PHE A 38 4.34 -18.12 -9.04
CA PHE A 38 3.22 -19.07 -9.07
C PHE A 38 3.52 -20.33 -8.26
N GLU A 39 4.75 -20.82 -8.32
CA GLU A 39 5.22 -21.93 -7.51
C GLU A 39 5.09 -21.60 -6.01
N TYR A 40 5.61 -20.46 -5.57
CA TYR A 40 5.48 -19.98 -4.20
C TYR A 40 4.00 -19.89 -3.75
N ARG A 41 3.14 -19.32 -4.59
CA ARG A 41 1.70 -19.20 -4.30
C ARG A 41 1.03 -20.57 -4.18
N ASN A 42 1.37 -21.51 -5.06
CA ASN A 42 0.85 -22.87 -5.03
C ASN A 42 1.30 -23.63 -3.79
N LEU A 43 2.60 -23.58 -3.45
CA LEU A 43 3.16 -24.19 -2.25
C LEU A 43 2.52 -23.61 -0.99
N SER A 44 2.37 -22.28 -0.92
CA SER A 44 1.71 -21.60 0.20
C SER A 44 0.24 -22.03 0.35
N LYS A 45 -0.48 -22.23 -0.76
CA LYS A 45 -1.84 -22.76 -0.76
C LYS A 45 -1.88 -24.22 -0.28
N GLN A 46 -0.96 -25.07 -0.75
CA GLN A 46 -0.85 -26.45 -0.30
C GLN A 46 -0.57 -26.53 1.20
N ILE A 47 0.42 -25.77 1.70
CA ILE A 47 0.76 -25.68 3.13
C ILE A 47 -0.44 -25.18 3.95
N SER A 48 -1.23 -24.27 3.40
CA SER A 48 -2.46 -23.81 4.06
C SER A 48 -3.55 -24.87 4.10
N ASN A 49 -3.61 -25.75 3.10
CA ASN A 49 -4.60 -26.80 2.94
C ASN A 49 -4.27 -28.13 3.65
N LEU A 50 -3.06 -28.30 4.21
CA LEU A 50 -2.65 -29.52 4.93
C LEU A 50 -3.57 -29.88 6.12
N GLY A 51 -4.33 -28.91 6.64
CA GLY A 51 -5.26 -29.13 7.74
C GLY A 51 -4.58 -29.14 9.12
N TYR A 52 -5.27 -29.75 10.07
CA TYR A 52 -4.88 -29.77 11.48
C TYR A 52 -5.03 -31.18 12.05
N GLU A 53 -4.10 -31.56 12.92
CA GLU A 53 -4.13 -32.78 13.69
C GLU A 53 -4.54 -32.47 15.14
N LYS A 54 -5.32 -33.36 15.76
CA LYS A 54 -5.75 -33.22 17.15
C LYS A 54 -4.56 -33.47 18.08
N LEU A 55 -4.36 -32.58 19.06
CA LEU A 55 -3.39 -32.76 20.12
C LEU A 55 -4.06 -33.48 21.29
N ASP A 56 -3.46 -34.59 21.72
CA ASP A 56 -3.88 -35.33 22.90
C ASP A 56 -2.64 -35.67 23.75
N PRO A 57 -2.48 -35.08 24.95
CA PRO A 57 -3.37 -34.11 25.60
C PRO A 57 -3.31 -32.70 24.96
N PRO A 58 -4.33 -31.86 25.18
CA PRO A 58 -4.30 -30.47 24.73
C PRO A 58 -3.23 -29.68 25.50
N VAL A 59 -2.59 -28.72 24.81
CA VAL A 59 -1.43 -27.99 25.36
C VAL A 59 -1.80 -26.55 25.67
N GLN A 60 -1.45 -26.06 26.87
CA GLN A 60 -1.59 -24.65 27.21
C GLN A 60 -0.41 -23.83 26.63
N ARG A 61 -0.69 -22.91 25.70
CA ARG A 61 0.33 -22.01 25.12
C ARG A 61 0.53 -20.73 25.95
N GLY A 62 -0.43 -20.37 26.77
CA GLY A 62 -0.40 -19.16 27.59
C GLY A 62 -1.76 -18.81 28.16
N TRP A 63 -2.09 -17.53 28.14
CA TRP A 63 -3.35 -16.96 28.64
C TRP A 63 -3.98 -16.09 27.57
N LYS A 64 -5.32 -16.07 27.54
CA LYS A 64 -6.12 -15.14 26.75
C LYS A 64 -7.00 -14.34 27.68
N ARG A 65 -7.26 -13.09 27.33
CA ARG A 65 -8.25 -12.27 28.01
C ARG A 65 -9.15 -11.59 26.99
N PHE A 66 -10.42 -11.47 27.34
CA PHE A 66 -11.47 -10.97 26.48
C PHE A 66 -12.59 -10.39 27.33
N PHE A 67 -13.48 -9.64 26.70
CA PHE A 67 -14.61 -9.05 27.39
C PHE A 67 -15.74 -10.06 27.53
N VAL A 68 -16.38 -10.05 28.71
CA VAL A 68 -17.59 -10.80 29.04
C VAL A 68 -18.61 -9.81 29.59
N LEU A 69 -19.89 -10.14 29.46
CA LEU A 69 -20.96 -9.34 30.03
C LEU A 69 -20.82 -9.25 31.56
N ARG A 70 -20.99 -8.04 32.10
CA ARG A 70 -21.00 -7.85 33.54
C ARG A 70 -22.16 -8.60 34.18
N LYS A 71 -21.96 -9.16 35.38
CA LYS A 71 -22.97 -9.99 36.05
C LYS A 71 -24.35 -9.30 36.11
N ASP A 72 -24.38 -8.03 36.49
CA ASP A 72 -25.63 -7.26 36.63
C ASP A 72 -26.34 -7.09 35.28
N VAL A 73 -25.58 -6.87 34.21
CA VAL A 73 -26.12 -6.73 32.84
C VAL A 73 -26.55 -8.09 32.29
N SER A 74 -25.91 -9.18 32.71
CA SER A 74 -26.29 -10.54 32.32
C SER A 74 -27.61 -11.01 32.92
N GLN A 75 -28.04 -10.38 34.01
CA GLN A 75 -29.31 -10.67 34.67
C GLN A 75 -30.44 -9.75 34.20
N SER A 76 -30.15 -8.74 33.39
CA SER A 76 -31.17 -7.82 32.88
C SER A 76 -31.84 -8.36 31.61
N ASP A 77 -33.00 -7.79 31.28
CA ASP A 77 -33.77 -8.17 30.09
C ASP A 77 -32.99 -7.93 28.78
N ASP A 78 -32.06 -6.97 28.79
CA ASP A 78 -31.21 -6.63 27.65
C ASP A 78 -29.95 -7.51 27.53
N ALA A 79 -29.77 -8.53 28.38
CA ALA A 79 -28.59 -9.39 28.37
C ALA A 79 -28.28 -9.98 26.99
N LEU A 80 -29.31 -10.51 26.31
CA LEU A 80 -29.17 -11.08 24.97
C LEU A 80 -28.77 -10.04 23.92
N PHE A 81 -29.25 -8.81 24.05
CA PHE A 81 -28.90 -7.72 23.14
C PHE A 81 -27.42 -7.36 23.28
N PHE A 82 -26.95 -7.14 24.51
CA PHE A 82 -25.55 -6.77 24.74
C PHE A 82 -24.60 -7.93 24.47
N GLN A 83 -25.02 -9.18 24.67
CA GLN A 83 -24.20 -10.34 24.29
C GLN A 83 -23.98 -10.38 22.77
N LYS A 84 -25.04 -10.22 21.97
CA LYS A 84 -24.92 -10.16 20.49
C LYS A 84 -24.05 -9.00 20.04
N LEU A 85 -24.20 -7.84 20.67
CA LEU A 85 -23.38 -6.67 20.38
C LEU A 85 -21.91 -6.94 20.71
N LEU A 86 -21.65 -7.53 21.88
CA LEU A 86 -20.32 -7.90 22.32
C LEU A 86 -19.67 -8.87 21.34
N ASP A 87 -20.36 -9.91 20.89
CA ASP A 87 -19.83 -10.88 19.93
C ASP A 87 -19.36 -10.20 18.62
N LYS A 88 -20.01 -9.10 18.22
CA LYS A 88 -19.58 -8.30 17.06
C LYS A 88 -18.32 -7.49 17.35
N ILE A 89 -18.12 -6.93 18.55
CA ILE A 89 -17.04 -5.95 18.83
C ILE A 89 -15.95 -6.45 19.79
N ASN A 90 -16.03 -7.70 20.24
CA ASN A 90 -15.11 -8.24 21.23
C ASN A 90 -13.67 -8.24 20.71
N THR A 91 -12.72 -8.06 21.62
CA THR A 91 -11.29 -8.15 21.35
C THR A 91 -10.68 -9.24 22.23
N ILE A 92 -9.78 -10.02 21.65
CA ILE A 92 -9.04 -11.05 22.38
C ILE A 92 -7.57 -10.64 22.41
N GLN A 93 -6.99 -10.61 23.60
CA GLN A 93 -5.55 -10.42 23.78
C GLN A 93 -4.92 -11.69 24.33
N TYR A 94 -3.74 -12.01 23.81
CA TYR A 94 -2.95 -13.15 24.23
C TYR A 94 -1.70 -12.71 24.98
N SER A 95 -1.30 -13.48 25.98
CA SER A 95 -0.09 -13.25 26.79
C SER A 95 0.49 -14.59 27.22
N SER A 96 1.81 -14.66 27.40
CA SER A 96 2.45 -15.81 28.03
C SER A 96 2.16 -15.88 29.53
N LYS A 97 2.00 -14.73 30.19
CA LYS A 97 1.73 -14.61 31.64
C LYS A 97 0.28 -14.21 31.92
N LYS A 98 -0.29 -14.74 32.99
CA LYS A 98 -1.68 -14.48 33.43
C LYS A 98 -1.95 -13.01 33.76
N GLU A 99 -0.94 -12.25 34.18
CA GLU A 99 -1.12 -10.87 34.64
C GLU A 99 -1.31 -9.83 33.52
N PHE A 100 -0.99 -10.16 32.26
CA PHE A 100 -1.05 -9.22 31.13
C PHE A 100 -0.35 -7.87 31.38
N LYS A 101 0.73 -7.85 32.17
CA LYS A 101 1.52 -6.63 32.39
C LYS A 101 2.52 -6.39 31.28
N VAL A 102 2.67 -5.13 30.87
CA VAL A 102 3.72 -4.69 29.94
C VAL A 102 4.83 -4.00 30.73
N LYS A 103 6.06 -4.28 30.33
CA LYS A 103 7.24 -3.60 30.86
C LYS A 103 7.35 -2.23 30.21
N ARG A 104 7.33 -1.18 31.03
CA ARG A 104 7.55 0.21 30.61
C ARG A 104 8.72 0.81 31.38
N ARG A 105 9.37 1.82 30.80
CA ARG A 105 10.33 2.65 31.54
C ARG A 105 9.70 3.97 31.90
N LYS A 106 9.77 4.35 33.16
CA LYS A 106 9.32 5.65 33.68
C LYS A 106 10.39 6.16 34.65
N PHE A 107 10.87 7.39 34.43
CA PHE A 107 11.92 8.02 35.24
C PHE A 107 13.16 7.12 35.44
N GLY A 108 13.66 6.51 34.36
CA GLY A 108 14.84 5.63 34.40
C GLY A 108 14.62 4.24 35.00
N LYS A 109 13.51 3.98 35.69
CA LYS A 109 13.18 2.67 36.30
C LYS A 109 12.30 1.82 35.37
N LYS A 110 12.44 0.49 35.46
CA LYS A 110 11.60 -0.48 34.75
C LYS A 110 10.39 -0.80 35.64
N ILE A 111 9.18 -0.53 35.17
CA ILE A 111 7.92 -0.75 35.88
C ILE A 111 7.06 -1.70 35.04
N TYR A 112 6.28 -2.54 35.72
CA TYR A 112 5.27 -3.38 35.09
C TYR A 112 3.91 -2.74 35.30
N GLU A 113 3.31 -2.26 34.21
CA GLU A 113 1.97 -1.66 34.21
C GLU A 113 0.98 -2.66 33.62
N GLU A 114 -0.26 -2.65 34.09
CA GLU A 114 -1.32 -3.45 33.47
C GLU A 114 -1.53 -2.97 32.04
N ARG A 115 -1.53 -3.91 31.09
CA ARG A 115 -1.84 -3.57 29.71
C ARG A 115 -3.31 -3.18 29.63
N GLU A 116 -3.62 -2.01 29.12
CA GLU A 116 -5.00 -1.63 28.82
C GLU A 116 -5.53 -2.46 27.64
N GLN A 117 -6.79 -2.87 27.73
CA GLN A 117 -7.53 -3.49 26.64
C GLN A 117 -8.84 -2.76 26.46
N ASN A 118 -9.11 -2.36 25.22
CA ASN A 118 -10.34 -1.71 24.81
C ASN A 118 -11.12 -2.64 23.88
N LEU A 119 -12.43 -2.43 23.78
CA LEU A 119 -13.27 -3.01 22.74
C LEU A 119 -12.77 -2.61 21.36
N GLN A 120 -13.24 -3.30 20.32
CA GLN A 120 -12.75 -3.08 18.98
C GLN A 120 -13.00 -1.65 18.51
N ARG A 121 -11.92 -1.00 18.08
CA ARG A 121 -11.95 0.27 17.35
C ARG A 121 -12.52 0.01 15.95
N LEU A 122 -13.64 0.65 15.59
CA LEU A 122 -14.29 0.43 14.30
C LEU A 122 -14.02 1.60 13.34
N PHE A 123 -13.33 1.30 12.23
CA PHE A 123 -13.19 2.23 11.11
C PHE A 123 -14.50 2.31 10.30
N PRO A 124 -14.75 3.38 9.53
CA PRO A 124 -16.00 3.56 8.79
C PRO A 124 -16.34 2.35 7.91
N ASP A 125 -15.36 1.81 7.19
CA ASP A 125 -15.53 0.61 6.36
C ASP A 125 -15.87 -0.64 7.18
N SER A 126 -15.24 -0.81 8.35
CA SER A 126 -15.49 -1.95 9.23
C SER A 126 -16.84 -1.83 9.95
N TYR A 127 -17.26 -0.61 10.25
CA TYR A 127 -18.54 -0.31 10.85
C TYR A 127 -19.68 -0.61 9.88
N ALA A 128 -19.55 -0.18 8.63
CA ALA A 128 -20.53 -0.45 7.57
C ALA A 128 -20.68 -1.97 7.30
N LYS A 129 -19.58 -2.72 7.27
CA LYS A 129 -19.60 -4.17 7.00
C LYS A 129 -20.24 -5.03 8.10
N LYS A 130 -20.37 -4.52 9.33
CA LYS A 130 -20.89 -5.28 10.47
C LYS A 130 -22.40 -5.24 10.64
N GLU A 131 -23.10 -4.51 9.77
CA GLU A 131 -24.57 -4.47 9.71
C GLU A 131 -25.21 -4.28 11.09
N PHE A 132 -24.88 -3.16 11.75
CA PHE A 132 -25.50 -2.81 13.01
C PHE A 132 -26.98 -2.46 12.83
N THR A 133 -27.82 -2.96 13.73
CA THR A 133 -29.21 -2.53 13.85
C THR A 133 -29.27 -1.10 14.36
N ASP A 134 -30.36 -0.38 14.09
CA ASP A 134 -30.48 1.02 14.50
C ASP A 134 -30.44 1.20 16.02
N ARG A 135 -30.85 0.18 16.79
CA ARG A 135 -30.67 0.16 18.24
C ARG A 135 -29.19 0.04 18.65
N GLU A 136 -28.41 -0.81 17.99
CA GLU A 136 -26.97 -0.96 18.24
C GLU A 136 -26.19 0.31 17.89
N LYS A 137 -26.54 0.97 16.78
CA LYS A 137 -25.87 2.20 16.31
C LYS A 137 -25.87 3.31 17.37
N LYS A 138 -26.93 3.40 18.20
CA LYS A 138 -27.04 4.40 19.28
C LYS A 138 -25.93 4.30 20.32
N TYR A 139 -25.30 3.13 20.47
CA TYR A 139 -24.21 2.91 21.43
C TYR A 139 -22.83 3.21 20.86
N PHE A 140 -22.75 3.75 19.64
CA PHE A 140 -21.50 4.18 19.04
C PHE A 140 -21.49 5.68 18.81
N TYR A 141 -20.33 6.30 19.02
CA TYR A 141 -20.12 7.69 18.70
C TYR A 141 -18.89 7.85 17.79
N PRO A 142 -18.96 8.74 16.79
CA PRO A 142 -17.81 9.04 15.95
C PRO A 142 -16.81 9.89 16.72
N THR A 143 -15.53 9.55 16.61
CA THR A 143 -14.40 10.27 17.22
C THR A 143 -13.29 10.40 16.18
N LEU A 144 -12.60 11.54 16.18
CA LEU A 144 -11.37 11.73 15.43
C LEU A 144 -10.19 11.26 16.28
N GLU A 145 -9.48 10.25 15.79
CA GLU A 145 -8.30 9.70 16.46
C GLU A 145 -7.13 9.66 15.49
N HIS A 146 -5.91 9.80 16.01
CA HIS A 146 -4.73 9.57 15.20
C HIS A 146 -4.66 8.11 14.73
N ASP A 147 -4.12 7.92 13.53
CA ASP A 147 -3.68 6.61 13.07
C ASP A 147 -2.65 6.01 14.04
N LEU A 148 -2.51 4.68 14.06
CA LEU A 148 -1.49 3.96 14.84
C LEU A 148 -0.07 4.45 14.52
N TYR A 149 0.14 4.93 13.29
CA TYR A 149 1.41 5.49 12.82
C TYR A 149 1.47 7.03 12.90
N GLY A 150 0.45 7.68 13.49
CA GLY A 150 0.45 9.09 13.87
C GLY A 150 0.36 10.11 12.74
N LYS A 151 0.39 9.71 11.47
CA LYS A 151 0.53 10.65 10.34
C LYS A 151 -0.76 11.38 9.97
N ARG A 152 -1.93 10.89 10.38
CA ARG A 152 -3.25 11.39 9.95
C ARG A 152 -4.30 11.23 11.04
N LEU A 153 -5.30 12.11 11.03
CA LEU A 153 -6.53 11.95 11.80
C LEU A 153 -7.52 11.11 10.99
N ILE A 154 -8.14 10.13 11.67
CA ILE A 154 -9.07 9.18 11.06
C ILE A 154 -10.35 9.13 11.91
N TRP A 155 -11.50 9.19 11.23
CA TRP A 155 -12.80 8.96 11.84
C TRP A 155 -12.95 7.52 12.31
N VAL A 156 -13.40 7.34 13.55
CA VAL A 156 -13.58 6.02 14.15
C VAL A 156 -14.78 6.01 15.06
N TYR A 157 -15.49 4.89 15.07
CA TYR A 157 -16.64 4.66 15.95
C TYR A 157 -16.18 3.92 17.20
N ARG A 158 -16.41 4.54 18.36
CA ARG A 158 -16.11 3.98 19.68
C ARG A 158 -17.40 3.65 20.42
N PHE A 159 -17.36 2.56 21.18
CA PHE A 159 -18.48 2.13 22.00
C PHE A 159 -18.63 3.03 23.24
N LEU A 160 -19.86 3.44 23.55
CA LEU A 160 -20.15 4.47 24.55
C LEU A 160 -20.14 3.94 26.00
N GLU A 161 -20.57 2.70 26.23
CA GLU A 161 -20.82 2.18 27.58
C GLU A 161 -19.91 0.99 27.96
N PRO A 162 -18.57 1.11 27.88
CA PRO A 162 -17.65 -0.02 28.08
C PRO A 162 -17.76 -0.67 29.46
N TRP A 163 -18.28 0.04 30.47
CA TRP A 163 -18.50 -0.46 31.84
C TRP A 163 -19.45 -1.66 31.92
N ARG A 164 -20.27 -1.89 30.89
CA ARG A 164 -21.16 -3.06 30.81
C ARG A 164 -20.42 -4.38 30.65
N PHE A 165 -19.13 -4.32 30.33
CA PHE A 165 -18.30 -5.49 30.10
C PHE A 165 -17.15 -5.56 31.11
N GLU A 166 -16.79 -6.77 31.47
CA GLU A 166 -15.69 -7.09 32.36
C GLU A 166 -14.63 -7.88 31.61
N LEU A 167 -13.36 -7.73 31.99
CA LEU A 167 -12.28 -8.55 31.44
C LEU A 167 -12.21 -9.89 32.17
N LYS A 168 -12.36 -10.99 31.43
CA LYS A 168 -12.15 -12.35 31.93
C LYS A 168 -10.85 -12.91 31.39
N ILE A 169 -10.08 -13.57 32.26
CA ILE A 169 -8.80 -14.21 31.93
C ILE A 169 -8.96 -15.73 31.97
N GLU A 170 -8.53 -16.39 30.90
CA GLU A 170 -8.60 -17.84 30.77
C GLU A 170 -7.29 -18.42 30.21
N PRO A 171 -6.95 -19.67 30.53
CA PRO A 171 -5.83 -20.34 29.87
C PRO A 171 -6.10 -20.48 28.36
N ASN A 172 -5.09 -20.20 27.54
CA ASN A 172 -5.16 -20.40 26.10
C ASN A 172 -4.73 -21.84 25.77
N ILE A 173 -5.71 -22.72 25.70
CA ILE A 173 -5.53 -24.15 25.42
C ILE A 173 -5.63 -24.39 23.91
N ILE A 174 -4.63 -25.08 23.36
CA ILE A 174 -4.57 -25.47 21.96
C ILE A 174 -4.91 -26.95 21.85
N TYR A 175 -5.98 -27.25 21.12
CA TYR A 175 -6.48 -28.61 20.90
C TYR A 175 -6.01 -29.21 19.57
N ARG A 176 -5.50 -28.38 18.65
CA ARG A 176 -5.10 -28.82 17.31
C ARG A 176 -3.81 -28.15 16.88
N ALA A 177 -2.90 -28.92 16.29
CA ALA A 177 -1.69 -28.42 15.67
C ALA A 177 -1.83 -28.45 14.15
N LYS A 178 -1.21 -27.49 13.47
CA LYS A 178 -1.18 -27.48 12.01
C LYS A 178 -0.20 -28.55 11.53
N ILE A 179 -0.63 -29.40 10.60
CA ILE A 179 0.24 -30.40 9.97
C ILE A 179 1.32 -29.69 9.16
N LYS A 180 2.56 -30.17 9.24
CA LYS A 180 3.71 -29.59 8.54
C LYS A 180 4.30 -30.61 7.58
N ASP A 181 4.38 -30.24 6.31
CA ASP A 181 5.16 -30.96 5.30
C ASP A 181 6.50 -30.24 5.14
N PHE A 182 7.57 -30.92 5.55
CA PHE A 182 8.93 -30.38 5.49
C PHE A 182 9.41 -30.14 4.06
N ASN A 183 8.98 -30.94 3.09
CA ASN A 183 9.41 -30.78 1.69
C ASN A 183 8.82 -29.51 1.09
N LEU A 184 7.53 -29.25 1.34
CA LEU A 184 6.86 -28.03 0.87
C LEU A 184 7.43 -26.78 1.52
N ILE A 185 7.66 -26.82 2.84
CA ILE A 185 8.25 -25.70 3.58
C ILE A 185 9.67 -25.41 3.10
N LYS A 186 10.50 -26.44 2.98
CA LYS A 186 11.88 -26.31 2.49
C LYS A 186 11.90 -25.69 1.09
N ARG A 187 11.07 -26.17 0.18
CA ARG A 187 11.01 -25.63 -1.18
C ARG A 187 10.56 -24.16 -1.20
N LEU A 188 9.60 -23.80 -0.35
CA LEU A 188 9.14 -22.42 -0.21
C LEU A 188 10.27 -21.51 0.33
N ASP A 189 11.03 -21.99 1.32
CA ASP A 189 12.18 -21.28 1.88
C ASP A 189 13.31 -21.10 0.86
N GLU A 190 13.60 -22.11 0.02
CA GLU A 190 14.57 -22.00 -1.08
C GLU A 190 14.21 -20.88 -2.06
N ILE A 191 12.92 -20.78 -2.43
CA ILE A 191 12.43 -19.70 -3.31
C ILE A 191 12.60 -18.34 -2.62
N TYR A 192 12.24 -18.26 -1.34
CA TYR A 192 12.38 -17.03 -0.55
C TYR A 192 13.83 -16.56 -0.48
N GLN A 193 14.76 -17.45 -0.09
CA GLN A 193 16.20 -17.15 -0.01
C GLN A 193 16.76 -16.71 -1.36
N TYR A 194 16.39 -17.39 -2.44
CA TYR A 194 16.81 -16.99 -3.78
C TYR A 194 16.33 -15.58 -4.15
N LEU A 195 15.10 -15.22 -3.80
CA LEU A 195 14.54 -13.89 -4.10
C LEU A 195 15.14 -12.80 -3.21
N GLU A 196 15.38 -13.10 -1.93
CA GLU A 196 15.95 -12.17 -0.96
C GLU A 196 17.43 -11.90 -1.25
N TRP A 197 18.26 -12.93 -1.38
CA TRP A 197 19.71 -12.76 -1.60
C TRP A 197 20.07 -12.05 -2.91
N ASN A 198 19.20 -12.12 -3.91
CA ASN A 198 19.41 -11.48 -5.20
C ASN A 198 18.60 -10.19 -5.38
N ASP A 199 17.90 -9.70 -4.33
CA ASP A 199 17.02 -8.52 -4.36
C ASP A 199 16.01 -8.53 -5.54
N LEU A 200 15.42 -9.70 -5.82
CA LEU A 200 14.56 -9.91 -6.99
C LEU A 200 13.09 -9.61 -6.73
N TYR A 201 12.70 -9.41 -5.46
CA TYR A 201 11.33 -9.07 -5.06
C TYR A 201 10.77 -7.84 -5.79
N PRO A 202 11.46 -6.69 -5.85
CA PRO A 202 10.93 -5.51 -6.54
C PRO A 202 10.70 -5.76 -8.04
N ILE A 203 11.57 -6.55 -8.68
CA ILE A 203 11.47 -6.90 -10.10
C ILE A 203 10.28 -7.84 -10.31
N GLN A 204 10.15 -8.88 -9.51
CA GLN A 204 9.03 -9.83 -9.56
C GLN A 204 7.69 -9.12 -9.32
N CYS A 205 7.60 -8.26 -8.31
CA CYS A 205 6.41 -7.45 -8.04
C CYS A 205 6.04 -6.56 -9.23
N ARG A 206 7.03 -5.94 -9.89
CA ARG A 206 6.79 -5.13 -11.10
C ARG A 206 6.26 -5.97 -12.27
N LEU A 207 6.78 -7.20 -12.43
CA LEU A 207 6.31 -8.11 -13.47
C LEU A 207 4.88 -8.58 -13.24
N MET A 208 4.49 -8.82 -11.98
CA MET A 208 3.15 -9.32 -11.62
C MET A 208 2.09 -8.22 -11.54
N ASN A 209 2.43 -7.07 -10.95
CA ASN A 209 1.47 -6.02 -10.58
C ASN A 209 1.60 -4.75 -11.43
N GLY A 210 2.51 -4.73 -12.42
CA GLY A 210 2.77 -3.56 -13.24
C GLY A 210 3.68 -2.52 -12.57
N SER A 211 3.65 -1.27 -13.05
CA SER A 211 4.40 -0.18 -12.42
C SER A 211 3.82 0.15 -11.04
N TYR A 212 4.67 0.59 -10.10
CA TYR A 212 4.23 1.16 -8.82
C TYR A 212 3.21 2.30 -9.00
N GLN A 213 3.33 3.05 -10.11
CA GLN A 213 2.35 4.09 -10.48
C GLN A 213 0.97 3.50 -10.81
N ASP A 214 0.89 2.30 -11.39
CA ASP A 214 -0.37 1.66 -11.74
C ASP A 214 -1.07 1.10 -10.49
N SER A 215 -0.31 0.57 -9.52
CA SER A 215 -0.88 0.11 -8.25
C SER A 215 -1.38 1.25 -7.36
N VAL A 216 -0.64 2.37 -7.31
CA VAL A 216 -1.08 3.57 -6.57
C VAL A 216 -2.32 4.18 -7.23
N ARG A 217 -2.37 4.22 -8.57
CA ARG A 217 -3.51 4.70 -9.34
C ARG A 217 -4.76 3.81 -9.16
N TYR A 218 -4.61 2.49 -9.09
CA TYR A 218 -5.72 1.56 -8.91
C TYR A 218 -6.35 1.65 -7.52
N CYS A 219 -5.53 1.80 -6.47
CA CYS A 219 -6.02 1.81 -5.09
C CYS A 219 -6.52 3.19 -4.61
N PHE A 220 -6.05 4.29 -5.21
CA PHE A 220 -6.26 5.63 -4.65
C PHE A 220 -6.66 6.71 -5.69
N GLY A 221 -6.83 6.33 -6.96
CA GLY A 221 -7.00 7.29 -8.06
C GLY A 221 -5.70 8.04 -8.40
N ASP A 222 -5.75 8.94 -9.38
CA ASP A 222 -4.63 9.86 -9.63
C ASP A 222 -4.55 10.86 -8.46
N LEU A 223 -3.46 10.81 -7.68
CA LEU A 223 -3.14 11.86 -6.71
C LEU A 223 -3.15 13.23 -7.43
N GLU A 224 -3.79 14.25 -6.86
CA GLU A 224 -3.97 15.58 -7.50
C GLU A 224 -2.66 16.15 -8.07
N LYS A 225 -1.53 15.99 -7.36
CA LYS A 225 -0.19 16.42 -7.79
C LYS A 225 0.26 15.82 -9.13
N TYR A 226 -0.25 14.65 -9.51
CA TYR A 226 0.13 13.92 -10.73
C TYR A 226 -1.04 13.79 -11.72
N ARG A 227 -2.14 14.53 -11.50
CA ARG A 227 -3.26 14.58 -12.43
C ARG A 227 -2.82 15.35 -13.67
N ASN A 228 -2.58 14.65 -14.78
CA ASN A 228 -2.22 15.29 -16.04
C ASN A 228 -3.49 15.91 -16.66
N PRO A 229 -3.59 17.25 -16.77
CA PRO A 229 -4.78 17.92 -17.31
C PRO A 229 -5.01 17.62 -18.80
N PHE A 230 -3.97 17.15 -19.50
CA PHE A 230 -4.00 16.84 -20.93
C PHE A 230 -4.24 15.35 -21.22
N ARG A 231 -4.48 14.54 -20.19
CA ARG A 231 -4.70 13.10 -20.35
C ARG A 231 -5.98 12.86 -21.15
N ASN A 232 -5.86 12.09 -22.23
CA ASN A 232 -6.95 11.75 -23.17
C ASN A 232 -7.55 12.94 -23.96
N LYS A 233 -6.99 14.15 -23.84
CA LYS A 233 -7.34 15.26 -24.74
C LYS A 233 -6.60 15.09 -26.07
N ARG A 234 -7.25 15.39 -27.18
CA ARG A 234 -6.55 15.48 -28.46
C ARG A 234 -5.74 16.76 -28.49
N LEU A 235 -4.61 16.75 -29.19
CA LEU A 235 -3.72 17.92 -29.29
C LEU A 235 -4.47 19.17 -29.77
N VAL A 236 -5.44 19.00 -30.67
CA VAL A 236 -6.28 20.08 -31.20
C VAL A 236 -7.09 20.76 -30.09
N ASP A 237 -7.73 19.97 -29.22
CA ASP A 237 -8.56 20.48 -28.11
C ASP A 237 -7.70 21.23 -27.08
N ILE A 238 -6.45 20.80 -26.89
CA ILE A 238 -5.49 21.48 -26.01
C ILE A 238 -5.12 22.85 -26.58
N LEU A 239 -4.87 22.94 -27.89
CA LEU A 239 -4.47 24.19 -28.54
C LEU A 239 -5.60 25.22 -28.56
N SER A 240 -6.86 24.78 -28.74
CA SER A 240 -8.02 25.68 -28.70
C SER A 240 -8.29 26.29 -27.31
N GLU A 241 -7.92 25.59 -26.22
CA GLU A 241 -8.04 26.13 -24.86
C GLU A 241 -7.05 27.28 -24.61
N TYR A 242 -5.88 27.27 -25.27
CA TYR A 242 -4.86 28.32 -25.16
C TYR A 242 -5.13 29.52 -26.08
N GLU A 243 -5.79 29.35 -27.22
CA GLU A 243 -6.17 30.47 -28.10
C GLU A 243 -7.20 31.42 -27.45
N THR A 244 -7.96 30.95 -26.45
CA THR A 244 -8.97 31.77 -25.75
C THR A 244 -8.42 32.62 -24.60
N GLU A 245 -7.27 32.27 -24.01
CA GLU A 245 -6.75 32.95 -22.81
C GLU A 245 -5.85 34.17 -23.13
N ASP A 246 -5.28 34.27 -24.35
CA ASP A 246 -4.22 35.25 -24.64
C ASP A 246 -4.67 36.60 -25.23
N LEU A 247 -5.96 36.81 -25.56
CA LEU A 247 -6.42 38.05 -26.22
C LEU A 247 -7.32 38.97 -25.38
N THR A 248 -7.96 38.49 -24.30
CA THR A 248 -8.92 39.32 -23.54
C THR A 248 -8.33 40.02 -22.31
N ASP A 249 -7.23 39.52 -21.76
CA ASP A 249 -6.70 40.03 -20.47
C ASP A 249 -5.56 41.05 -20.61
N THR A 250 -4.94 41.17 -21.79
CA THR A 250 -3.80 42.09 -22.02
C THR A 250 -4.21 43.51 -22.45
N ILE A 251 -5.45 43.73 -22.92
CA ILE A 251 -5.86 45.04 -23.47
C ILE A 251 -6.47 45.98 -22.42
N ASN A 252 -6.95 45.48 -21.27
CA ASN A 252 -7.78 46.27 -20.34
C ASN A 252 -7.15 46.65 -18.99
N LYS A 253 -5.86 46.41 -18.75
CA LYS A 253 -5.18 46.92 -17.54
C LYS A 253 -4.18 48.03 -17.86
N LYS A 254 -4.53 49.27 -17.52
CA LYS A 254 -3.53 50.34 -17.31
C LYS A 254 -2.78 50.03 -16.01
N PRO A 255 -1.43 50.02 -16.01
CA PRO A 255 -0.66 49.70 -14.81
C PRO A 255 -0.74 50.85 -13.80
N SER A 256 -0.90 50.49 -12.52
CA SER A 256 -0.80 51.44 -11.41
C SER A 256 0.68 51.65 -11.01
N PRO A 257 1.05 52.79 -10.41
CA PRO A 257 2.46 53.19 -10.23
C PRO A 257 3.28 52.26 -9.33
N ASP A 258 2.64 51.37 -8.56
CA ASP A 258 3.30 50.50 -7.60
C ASP A 258 3.74 49.14 -8.21
N GLU A 259 3.48 48.91 -9.49
CA GLU A 259 3.80 47.64 -10.19
C GLU A 259 5.15 47.67 -10.96
N GLY A 260 6.00 48.67 -10.72
CA GLY A 260 7.30 48.81 -11.37
C GLY A 260 8.30 47.66 -11.09
N PHE A 261 8.05 46.86 -10.05
CA PHE A 261 8.93 45.74 -9.68
C PHE A 261 8.57 44.42 -10.38
N PHE A 262 7.31 44.25 -10.82
CA PHE A 262 6.85 43.02 -11.49
C PHE A 262 7.14 43.01 -13.00
N ILE A 263 7.25 44.18 -13.63
CA ILE A 263 7.54 44.31 -15.07
C ILE A 263 8.99 43.85 -15.37
N LEU A 264 9.94 44.03 -14.44
CA LEU A 264 11.32 43.55 -14.63
C LEU A 264 11.45 42.02 -14.63
N ILE A 265 10.56 41.32 -13.92
CA ILE A 265 10.57 39.85 -13.83
C ILE A 265 10.00 39.24 -15.12
N THR A 266 8.92 39.81 -15.66
CA THR A 266 8.30 39.33 -16.90
C THR A 266 9.20 39.55 -18.12
N TYR A 267 9.92 40.68 -18.19
CA TYR A 267 10.92 40.90 -19.23
C TYR A 267 12.11 39.92 -19.14
N ALA A 268 12.55 39.53 -17.94
CA ALA A 268 13.61 38.56 -17.76
C ALA A 268 13.20 37.13 -18.19
N GLU A 269 11.94 36.75 -17.94
CA GLU A 269 11.39 35.45 -18.36
C GLU A 269 11.16 35.39 -19.89
N ILE A 270 10.69 36.48 -20.49
CA ILE A 270 10.57 36.61 -21.95
C ILE A 270 11.96 36.57 -22.61
N PHE A 271 12.95 37.26 -22.03
CA PHE A 271 14.34 37.21 -22.54
C PHE A 271 14.93 35.80 -22.43
N TYR A 272 14.65 35.07 -21.33
CA TYR A 272 15.06 33.67 -21.18
C TYR A 272 14.36 32.73 -22.17
N ALA A 273 13.07 32.94 -22.47
CA ALA A 273 12.33 32.16 -23.44
C ALA A 273 12.84 32.38 -24.88
N VAL A 274 13.12 33.63 -25.26
CA VAL A 274 13.70 33.98 -26.57
C VAL A 274 15.13 33.44 -26.72
N PHE A 275 15.94 33.47 -25.66
CA PHE A 275 17.29 32.87 -25.68
C PHE A 275 17.24 31.33 -25.78
N ARG A 276 16.21 30.69 -25.22
CA ARG A 276 16.01 29.24 -25.29
C ARG A 276 15.56 28.78 -26.69
N LEU A 277 14.72 29.55 -27.36
CA LEU A 277 14.29 29.29 -28.74
C LEU A 277 15.47 29.47 -29.72
N ASN A 278 16.25 30.55 -29.59
CA ASN A 278 17.45 30.78 -30.41
C ASN A 278 18.54 29.70 -30.21
N ARG A 279 18.63 29.08 -29.02
CA ARG A 279 19.54 27.96 -28.74
C ARG A 279 19.09 26.67 -29.43
N ILE A 280 17.78 26.41 -29.51
CA ILE A 280 17.22 25.23 -30.18
C ILE A 280 17.41 25.34 -31.71
N GLU A 281 17.25 26.54 -32.28
CA GLU A 281 17.50 26.77 -33.70
C GLU A 281 18.99 26.67 -34.08
N ARG A 282 19.92 27.16 -33.23
CA ARG A 282 21.37 26.93 -33.42
C ARG A 282 21.76 25.45 -33.35
N ILE A 283 21.16 24.66 -32.46
CA ILE A 283 21.42 23.22 -32.36
C ILE A 283 20.88 22.47 -33.58
N LYS A 284 19.76 22.92 -34.17
CA LYS A 284 19.25 22.37 -35.43
C LYS A 284 20.16 22.69 -36.62
N MET A 285 20.73 23.89 -36.70
CA MET A 285 21.66 24.28 -37.78
C MET A 285 23.04 23.58 -37.71
N ILE A 286 23.52 23.22 -36.51
CA ILE A 286 24.77 22.47 -36.33
C ILE A 286 24.60 21.00 -36.79
N ASN A 287 23.42 20.41 -36.61
CA ASN A 287 23.15 19.02 -36.99
C ASN A 287 22.87 18.84 -38.49
N THR A 288 22.54 19.89 -39.24
CA THR A 288 22.35 19.82 -40.70
C THR A 288 23.65 19.97 -41.50
N ASN A 289 24.71 20.54 -40.92
CA ASN A 289 25.98 20.79 -41.61
C ASN A 289 27.05 19.70 -41.37
N GLY A 290 26.74 18.64 -40.62
CA GLY A 290 27.64 17.51 -40.31
C GLY A 290 27.44 16.26 -41.16
N SER A 291 26.62 16.33 -42.22
CA SER A 291 26.41 15.22 -43.17
C SER A 291 26.92 15.61 -44.57
N LYS A 292 28.25 15.72 -44.70
CA LYS A 292 28.99 15.53 -45.94
C LYS A 292 30.28 14.81 -45.61
#